data_AF-A0A398CDA9-F1
#
_entry.id   AF-A0A398CDA9-F1
#
_cell.length_a   1.000
_cell.length_b   1.000
_cell.length_c   1.000
_cell.angle_alpha   90.00
_cell.angle_beta   90.00
_cell.angle_gamma   90.00
#
_symmetry.space_group_name_H-M   'P 1'
#
loop_
_entity.id
_entity.type
_entity.pdbx_description
1 polymer ?
#
loop_
_entity_poly.entity_id
_entity_poly.type
_entity_poly.pdbx_seq_one_letter_code
_entity_poly.pdbx_strand_id
1 'polypeptide(L)'
;MAETKTTSDHATFWLYGMSAGLAAYCYYAMTETKVYVLPALILIAALAMLLPPSRKRLKINLSLKPSIALAVALFLGIALSAGVQKAKREEAAQLKMQQDSAARIAKQRSDRAADYAANKTKIIAEVEQQLANNQSREAFATISKFMTVTKDPDLGRLQHRASVQVMRLDLEQNEAGLPPERLKAIYSTLIQEEPGGRERYQAKLKAVEDELEVQRKIQEASAQRAAMEAKLKGQFSGYDGSHRNVEAAIKARLKDPSSYEHVETRYVVNTNSITVYTTYRARNSFNALVPGSAIATVDADGNVLSIN
;
A
#
# COMPACT_ATOMS: atom_id res chain seq x y z
N MET A 1 -51.51 -69.86 -12.23
CA MET A 1 -51.14 -68.61 -11.54
C MET A 1 -49.64 -68.61 -11.30
N ALA A 2 -48.90 -67.75 -11.99
CA ALA A 2 -47.59 -67.22 -11.59
C ALA A 2 -47.15 -66.17 -12.63
N GLU A 3 -47.24 -64.89 -12.30
CA GLU A 3 -46.68 -63.77 -13.07
C GLU A 3 -45.17 -63.69 -12.84
N THR A 4 -44.38 -63.65 -13.91
CA THR A 4 -42.93 -63.41 -13.83
C THR A 4 -42.61 -61.93 -14.10
N LYS A 5 -42.30 -61.20 -13.02
CA LYS A 5 -41.58 -59.92 -13.00
C LYS A 5 -40.10 -60.16 -13.34
N THR A 6 -39.61 -59.74 -14.51
CA THR A 6 -38.18 -59.86 -14.86
C THR A 6 -37.60 -58.67 -15.65
N THR A 7 -38.18 -57.47 -15.57
CA THR A 7 -37.65 -56.28 -16.28
C THR A 7 -36.78 -55.34 -15.41
N SER A 8 -36.65 -55.59 -14.10
CA SER A 8 -35.94 -54.69 -13.18
C SER A 8 -34.42 -54.88 -13.11
N ASP A 9 -33.91 -56.10 -13.33
CA ASP A 9 -32.51 -56.42 -12.98
C ASP A 9 -31.47 -55.91 -14.00
N HIS A 10 -31.85 -55.78 -15.27
CA HIS A 10 -30.95 -55.30 -16.32
C HIS A 10 -30.59 -53.82 -16.15
N ALA A 11 -31.55 -52.98 -15.73
CA ALA A 11 -31.30 -51.56 -15.53
C ALA A 11 -30.36 -51.30 -14.35
N THR A 12 -30.48 -52.09 -13.28
CA THR A 12 -29.57 -52.02 -12.13
C THR A 12 -28.17 -52.48 -12.46
N PHE A 13 -28.03 -53.54 -13.27
CA PHE A 13 -26.72 -54.05 -13.70
C PHE A 13 -25.93 -53.01 -14.51
N TRP A 14 -26.60 -52.32 -15.46
CA TRP A 14 -25.97 -51.24 -16.23
C TRP A 14 -25.56 -50.05 -15.37
N LEU A 15 -26.35 -49.73 -14.33
CA LEU A 15 -26.03 -48.65 -13.39
C LEU A 15 -24.79 -48.96 -12.54
N TYR A 16 -24.63 -50.21 -12.10
CA TYR A 16 -23.42 -50.65 -11.40
C TYR A 16 -22.20 -50.69 -12.31
N GLY A 17 -22.36 -51.16 -13.56
CA GLY A 17 -21.27 -51.13 -14.55
C GLY A 17 -20.77 -49.71 -14.84
N MET A 18 -21.69 -48.76 -15.05
CA MET A 18 -21.32 -47.36 -15.29
C MET A 18 -20.68 -46.70 -14.06
N SER A 19 -21.17 -46.97 -12.85
CA SER A 19 -20.57 -46.41 -11.63
C SER A 19 -19.17 -46.96 -11.36
N ALA A 20 -18.92 -48.25 -11.61
CA ALA A 20 -17.59 -48.85 -11.48
C ALA A 20 -16.61 -48.29 -12.52
N GLY A 21 -17.05 -48.14 -13.78
CA GLY A 21 -16.23 -47.52 -14.83
C GLY A 21 -15.89 -46.06 -14.51
N LEU A 22 -16.84 -45.30 -13.98
CA LEU A 22 -16.61 -43.91 -13.56
C LEU A 22 -15.64 -43.82 -12.38
N ALA A 23 -15.77 -44.72 -11.40
CA ALA A 23 -14.87 -44.78 -10.25
C ALA A 23 -13.43 -45.14 -10.67
N ALA A 24 -13.26 -46.08 -11.61
CA ALA A 24 -11.96 -46.45 -12.15
C ALA A 24 -11.33 -45.29 -12.94
N TYR A 25 -12.12 -44.56 -13.74
CA TYR A 25 -11.67 -43.36 -14.45
C TYR A 25 -11.25 -42.25 -13.48
N CYS A 26 -12.02 -42.01 -12.42
CA CYS A 26 -11.67 -41.05 -11.38
C CYS A 26 -10.37 -41.44 -10.65
N TYR A 27 -10.19 -42.73 -10.34
CA TYR A 27 -8.96 -43.23 -9.72
C TYR A 27 -7.73 -43.03 -10.62
N TYR A 28 -7.83 -43.40 -11.91
CA TYR A 28 -6.77 -43.18 -12.90
C TYR A 28 -6.43 -41.69 -13.05
N ALA A 29 -7.44 -40.82 -13.11
CA ALA A 29 -7.24 -39.38 -13.18
C ALA A 29 -6.56 -38.81 -11.92
N MET A 30 -6.84 -39.36 -10.73
CA MET A 30 -6.19 -38.96 -9.49
C MET A 30 -4.70 -39.35 -9.45
N THR A 31 -4.32 -40.53 -9.95
CA THR A 31 -2.94 -41.04 -9.87
C THR A 31 -1.99 -40.33 -10.84
N GLU A 32 -2.44 -40.00 -12.04
CA GLU A 32 -1.60 -39.38 -13.07
C GLU A 32 -1.41 -37.87 -12.88
N THR A 33 -2.45 -37.15 -12.44
CA THR A 33 -2.44 -35.69 -12.55
C THR A 33 -2.15 -34.94 -11.25
N LYS A 34 -2.25 -35.58 -10.07
CA LYS A 34 -2.15 -34.98 -8.71
C LYS A 34 -3.00 -33.73 -8.43
N VAL A 35 -3.70 -33.18 -9.42
CA VAL A 35 -4.42 -31.89 -9.39
C VAL A 35 -5.93 -32.08 -9.23
N TYR A 36 -6.43 -33.31 -9.42
CA TYR A 36 -7.87 -33.61 -9.35
C TYR A 36 -8.32 -34.37 -8.11
N VAL A 37 -7.45 -34.57 -7.11
CA VAL A 37 -7.81 -35.32 -5.90
C VAL A 37 -8.99 -34.68 -5.16
N LEU A 38 -8.93 -33.36 -4.89
CA LEU A 38 -10.00 -32.67 -4.14
C LEU A 38 -11.32 -32.58 -4.93
N PRO A 39 -11.34 -32.13 -6.20
CA PRO A 39 -12.59 -32.07 -6.98
C PRO A 39 -13.19 -33.45 -7.22
N ALA A 40 -12.38 -34.48 -7.46
CA ALA A 40 -12.88 -35.83 -7.64
C ALA A 40 -13.39 -36.45 -6.33
N LEU A 41 -12.78 -36.15 -5.17
CA LEU A 41 -13.34 -36.54 -3.87
C LEU A 41 -14.69 -35.85 -3.60
N ILE A 42 -14.83 -34.56 -3.92
CA ILE A 42 -16.10 -33.82 -3.80
C ILE A 42 -17.16 -34.41 -4.75
N LEU A 43 -16.76 -34.78 -5.97
CA LEU A 43 -17.64 -35.40 -6.95
C LEU A 43 -18.09 -36.80 -6.51
N ILE A 44 -17.17 -37.62 -5.99
CA ILE A 44 -17.47 -38.95 -5.44
C ILE A 44 -18.41 -38.81 -4.23
N ALA A 45 -18.18 -37.85 -3.33
CA ALA A 45 -19.05 -37.59 -2.19
C ALA A 45 -20.46 -37.14 -2.64
N ALA A 46 -20.53 -36.22 -3.63
CA ALA A 46 -21.80 -35.77 -4.21
C ALA A 46 -22.55 -36.91 -4.89
N LEU A 47 -21.84 -37.78 -5.64
CA LEU A 47 -22.40 -38.98 -6.28
C LEU A 47 -22.90 -40.00 -5.24
N ALA A 48 -22.15 -40.22 -4.16
CA ALA A 48 -22.55 -41.12 -3.09
C ALA A 48 -23.80 -40.62 -2.34
N MET A 49 -23.97 -39.30 -2.19
CA MET A 49 -25.19 -38.69 -1.63
C MET A 49 -26.42 -38.84 -2.54
N LEU A 50 -26.22 -39.02 -3.84
CA LEU A 50 -27.30 -39.20 -4.82
C LEU A 50 -27.79 -40.66 -4.92
N LEU A 51 -27.08 -41.63 -4.34
CA LEU A 51 -27.49 -43.03 -4.34
C LEU A 51 -28.72 -43.28 -3.44
N PRO A 52 -29.64 -44.18 -3.82
CA PRO A 52 -30.90 -44.42 -3.11
C PRO A 52 -30.80 -44.70 -1.59
N PRO A 53 -29.86 -45.53 -1.09
CA PRO A 53 -29.75 -45.79 0.34
C PRO A 53 -29.27 -44.56 1.14
N SER A 54 -28.36 -43.77 0.58
CA SER A 54 -27.84 -42.53 1.19
C SER A 54 -28.92 -41.46 1.27
N ARG A 55 -29.69 -41.28 0.18
CA ARG A 55 -30.77 -40.29 0.09
C ARG A 55 -31.88 -40.53 1.10
N LYS A 56 -32.23 -41.81 1.34
CA LYS A 56 -33.19 -42.21 2.38
C LYS A 56 -32.70 -41.90 3.79
N ARG A 57 -31.40 -42.12 4.08
CA ARG A 57 -30.81 -41.81 5.38
C ARG A 57 -30.68 -40.31 5.64
N LEU A 58 -30.35 -39.53 4.62
CA LEU A 58 -30.11 -38.08 4.74
C LEU A 58 -31.38 -37.22 4.55
N LYS A 59 -32.54 -37.82 4.27
CA LYS A 59 -33.83 -37.13 4.04
C LYS A 59 -33.76 -35.99 2.99
N ILE A 60 -32.89 -36.14 1.99
CA ILE A 60 -32.67 -35.10 0.96
C ILE A 60 -33.80 -35.16 -0.08
N ASN A 61 -34.72 -34.19 0.01
CA ASN A 61 -35.88 -34.04 -0.89
C ASN A 61 -35.50 -33.24 -2.15
N LEU A 62 -34.63 -33.79 -3.00
CA LEU A 62 -34.40 -33.21 -4.33
C LEU A 62 -35.50 -33.71 -5.28
N SER A 63 -36.14 -32.83 -6.05
CA SER A 63 -37.15 -33.24 -7.06
C SER A 63 -36.52 -33.80 -8.35
N LEU A 64 -35.19 -33.73 -8.47
CA LEU A 64 -34.46 -34.15 -9.65
C LEU A 64 -34.29 -35.68 -9.70
N LYS A 65 -34.49 -36.24 -10.90
CA LYS A 65 -34.19 -37.64 -11.20
C LYS A 65 -32.69 -37.90 -10.97
N PRO A 66 -32.29 -39.04 -10.38
CA PRO A 66 -30.89 -39.33 -10.04
C PRO A 66 -29.91 -39.18 -11.22
N SER A 67 -30.35 -39.52 -12.43
CA SER A 67 -29.57 -39.38 -13.66
C SER A 67 -29.23 -37.92 -14.00
N ILE A 68 -30.15 -36.98 -13.74
CA ILE A 68 -29.94 -35.55 -14.00
C ILE A 68 -28.94 -34.98 -12.99
N ALA A 69 -29.05 -35.37 -11.71
CA ALA A 69 -28.13 -34.90 -10.69
C ALA A 69 -26.69 -35.40 -10.92
N LEU A 70 -26.54 -36.64 -11.41
CA LEU A 70 -25.24 -37.20 -11.82
C LEU A 70 -24.62 -36.41 -12.98
N ALA A 71 -25.42 -36.07 -13.99
CA ALA A 71 -24.96 -35.27 -15.13
C ALA A 71 -24.53 -33.86 -14.71
N VAL A 72 -25.28 -33.21 -13.81
CA VAL A 72 -24.91 -31.87 -13.27
C VAL A 72 -23.61 -31.93 -12.48
N ALA A 73 -23.43 -32.93 -11.61
CA ALA A 73 -22.20 -33.08 -10.84
C ALA A 73 -20.99 -33.29 -11.77
N LEU A 74 -21.12 -34.16 -12.78
CA LEU A 74 -20.07 -34.41 -13.77
C LEU A 74 -19.70 -33.13 -14.54
N PHE A 75 -20.72 -32.38 -14.98
CA PHE A 75 -20.52 -31.11 -15.68
C PHE A 75 -19.83 -30.07 -14.80
N LEU A 76 -20.19 -29.98 -13.51
CA LEU A 76 -19.55 -29.09 -12.54
C LEU A 76 -18.08 -29.46 -12.32
N GLY A 77 -17.77 -30.76 -12.20
CA GLY A 77 -16.40 -31.27 -12.07
C GLY A 77 -15.54 -30.94 -13.29
N ILE A 78 -16.09 -31.11 -14.50
CA ILE A 78 -15.44 -30.72 -15.75
C ILE A 78 -15.21 -29.20 -15.79
N ALA A 79 -16.22 -28.39 -15.45
CA ALA A 79 -16.10 -26.93 -15.45
C ALA A 79 -15.04 -26.41 -14.46
N LEU A 80 -15.00 -26.95 -13.24
CA LEU A 80 -13.97 -26.60 -12.24
C LEU A 80 -12.57 -27.02 -12.69
N SER A 81 -12.43 -28.21 -13.29
CA SER A 81 -11.15 -28.69 -13.81
C SER A 81 -10.61 -27.82 -14.96
N ALA A 82 -11.50 -27.32 -15.83
CA ALA A 82 -11.16 -26.41 -16.91
C ALA A 82 -10.72 -25.03 -16.38
N GLY A 83 -11.37 -24.53 -15.31
CA GLY A 83 -10.96 -23.30 -14.63
C GLY A 83 -9.55 -23.38 -14.03
N VAL A 84 -9.22 -24.48 -13.33
CA VAL A 84 -7.88 -24.72 -12.77
C VAL A 84 -6.81 -24.83 -13.86
N GLN A 85 -7.12 -25.50 -14.98
CA GLN A 85 -6.19 -25.57 -16.12
C GLN A 85 -5.96 -24.20 -16.78
N LYS A 86 -7.01 -23.39 -16.90
CA LYS A 86 -6.91 -22.03 -17.44
C LYS A 86 -6.02 -21.14 -16.55
N ALA A 87 -6.24 -21.15 -15.24
CA ALA A 87 -5.42 -20.39 -14.28
C ALA A 87 -3.92 -20.78 -14.34
N LYS A 88 -3.62 -22.09 -14.41
CA LYS A 88 -2.22 -22.56 -14.56
C LYS A 88 -1.59 -22.18 -15.90
N ARG A 89 -2.37 -22.19 -16.99
CA ARG A 89 -1.88 -21.74 -18.31
C ARG A 89 -1.58 -20.25 -18.30
N GLU A 90 -2.41 -19.45 -17.62
CA GLU A 90 -2.20 -18.01 -17.45
C GLU A 90 -0.95 -17.73 -16.61
N GLU A 91 -0.77 -18.41 -15.48
CA GLU A 91 0.42 -18.28 -14.63
C GLU A 91 1.70 -18.71 -15.37
N ALA A 92 1.66 -19.85 -16.07
CA ALA A 92 2.79 -20.32 -16.88
C ALA A 92 3.10 -19.37 -18.05
N ALA A 93 2.07 -18.78 -18.68
CA ALA A 93 2.24 -17.78 -19.72
C ALA A 93 2.84 -16.49 -19.16
N GLN A 94 2.40 -16.03 -17.98
CA GLN A 94 2.97 -14.86 -17.29
C GLN A 94 4.44 -15.10 -16.91
N LEU A 95 4.77 -16.26 -16.34
CA LEU A 95 6.13 -16.61 -16.00
C LEU A 95 7.02 -16.67 -17.25
N LYS A 96 6.52 -17.26 -18.34
CA LYS A 96 7.24 -17.29 -19.62
C LYS A 96 7.45 -15.89 -20.20
N MET A 97 6.44 -15.02 -20.17
CA MET A 97 6.59 -13.61 -20.58
C MET A 97 7.60 -12.86 -19.71
N GLN A 98 7.61 -13.09 -18.39
CA GLN A 98 8.60 -12.53 -17.48
C GLN A 98 10.01 -13.02 -17.79
N GLN A 99 10.18 -14.31 -18.07
CA GLN A 99 11.47 -14.88 -18.48
C GLN A 99 11.93 -14.34 -19.84
N ASP A 100 11.03 -14.28 -20.83
CA ASP A 100 11.34 -13.77 -22.17
C ASP A 100 11.69 -12.28 -22.12
N SER A 101 10.97 -11.48 -21.32
CA SER A 101 11.30 -10.07 -21.12
C SER A 101 12.63 -9.89 -20.40
N ALA A 102 12.90 -10.67 -19.34
CA ALA A 102 14.18 -10.66 -18.64
C ALA A 102 15.34 -11.06 -19.58
N ALA A 103 15.15 -12.09 -20.41
CA ALA A 103 16.12 -12.53 -21.41
C ALA A 103 16.37 -11.46 -22.48
N ARG A 104 15.33 -10.77 -22.96
CA ARG A 104 15.47 -9.63 -23.89
C ARG A 104 16.24 -8.48 -23.25
N ILE A 105 15.94 -8.14 -22.01
CA ILE A 105 16.66 -7.08 -21.27
C ILE A 105 18.13 -7.48 -21.06
N ALA A 106 18.39 -8.73 -20.68
CA ALA A 106 19.74 -9.25 -20.50
C ALA A 106 20.54 -9.21 -21.82
N LYS A 107 19.91 -9.62 -22.93
CA LYS A 107 20.52 -9.54 -24.27
C LYS A 107 20.81 -8.10 -24.66
N GLN A 108 19.85 -7.18 -24.52
CA GLN A 108 20.06 -5.76 -24.80
C GLN A 108 21.19 -5.16 -23.96
N ARG A 109 21.32 -5.55 -22.68
CA ARG A 109 22.44 -5.13 -21.82
C ARG A 109 23.75 -5.69 -22.36
N SER A 110 23.81 -6.97 -22.70
CA SER A 110 25.00 -7.60 -23.28
C SER A 110 25.44 -6.91 -24.59
N ASP A 111 24.50 -6.65 -25.49
CA ASP A 111 24.77 -6.01 -26.79
C ASP A 111 25.31 -4.59 -26.59
N ARG A 112 24.76 -3.82 -25.63
CA ARG A 112 25.28 -2.48 -25.28
C ARG A 112 26.67 -2.51 -24.65
N ALA A 113 26.97 -3.51 -23.82
CA ALA A 113 28.32 -3.69 -23.29
C ALA A 113 29.32 -3.99 -24.40
N ALA A 114 28.95 -4.85 -25.35
CA ALA A 114 29.80 -5.19 -26.49
C ALA A 114 30.01 -3.97 -27.41
N ASP A 115 28.95 -3.21 -27.69
CA ASP A 115 29.03 -1.96 -28.47
C ASP A 115 29.95 -0.93 -27.79
N TYR A 116 29.81 -0.75 -26.47
CA TYR A 116 30.71 0.12 -25.71
C TYR A 116 32.16 -0.37 -25.76
N ALA A 117 32.41 -1.67 -25.56
CA ALA A 117 33.76 -2.21 -25.59
C ALA A 117 34.44 -2.02 -26.96
N ALA A 118 33.68 -2.16 -28.05
CA ALA A 118 34.18 -1.96 -29.41
C ALA A 118 34.40 -0.48 -29.76
N ASN A 119 33.58 0.42 -29.22
CA ASN A 119 33.56 1.85 -29.57
C ASN A 119 34.02 2.79 -28.44
N LYS A 120 34.64 2.27 -27.38
CA LYS A 120 34.96 3.01 -26.14
C LYS A 120 35.61 4.38 -26.41
N THR A 121 36.67 4.41 -27.20
CA THR A 121 37.43 5.64 -27.48
C THR A 121 36.59 6.70 -28.19
N LYS A 122 35.73 6.29 -29.13
CA LYS A 122 34.84 7.21 -29.86
C LYS A 122 33.78 7.79 -28.94
N ILE A 123 33.18 6.95 -28.09
CA ILE A 123 32.15 7.36 -27.13
C ILE A 123 32.74 8.34 -26.10
N ILE A 124 33.94 8.05 -25.60
CA ILE A 124 34.64 8.97 -24.68
C ILE A 124 34.93 10.30 -25.37
N ALA A 125 35.47 10.29 -26.59
CA ALA A 125 35.75 11.51 -27.34
C ALA A 125 34.49 12.33 -27.63
N GLU A 126 33.37 11.68 -27.97
CA GLU A 126 32.06 12.33 -28.18
C GLU A 126 31.58 13.02 -26.90
N VAL A 127 31.64 12.33 -25.76
CA VAL A 127 31.25 12.89 -24.46
C VAL A 127 32.15 14.07 -24.09
N GLU A 128 33.46 13.96 -24.30
CA GLU A 128 34.39 15.06 -24.04
C GLU A 128 34.11 16.27 -24.94
N GLN A 129 33.78 16.04 -26.21
CA GLN A 129 33.37 17.10 -27.15
C GLN A 129 32.06 17.77 -26.70
N GLN A 130 31.05 16.98 -26.30
CA GLN A 130 29.79 17.51 -25.76
C GLN A 130 30.05 18.37 -24.51
N LEU A 131 30.94 17.93 -23.60
CA LEU A 131 31.32 18.70 -22.41
C LEU A 131 32.13 19.96 -22.73
N ALA A 132 32.94 19.94 -23.79
CA ALA A 132 33.67 21.12 -24.27
C ALA A 132 32.73 22.17 -24.88
N ASN A 133 31.64 21.72 -25.51
CA ASN A 133 30.63 22.56 -26.14
C ASN A 133 29.51 23.02 -25.19
N ASN A 134 29.64 22.85 -23.87
CA ASN A 134 28.59 23.11 -22.86
C ASN A 134 27.28 22.31 -23.07
N GLN A 135 27.32 21.21 -23.80
CA GLN A 135 26.19 20.29 -24.00
C GLN A 135 26.14 19.23 -22.88
N SER A 136 26.29 19.66 -21.63
CA SER A 136 26.47 18.75 -20.48
C SER A 136 25.26 17.84 -20.24
N ARG A 137 24.04 18.27 -20.63
CA ARG A 137 22.83 17.45 -20.56
C ARG A 137 22.84 16.30 -21.58
N GLU A 138 23.33 16.57 -22.79
CA GLU A 138 23.49 15.56 -23.85
C GLU A 138 24.61 14.58 -23.48
N ALA A 139 25.73 15.09 -22.97
CA ALA A 139 26.81 14.28 -22.42
C ALA A 139 26.31 13.30 -21.34
N PHE A 140 25.48 13.78 -20.41
CA PHE A 140 24.90 12.94 -19.37
C PHE A 140 24.00 11.83 -19.95
N ALA A 141 23.20 12.13 -20.97
CA ALA A 141 22.37 11.15 -21.65
C ALA A 141 23.23 10.06 -22.31
N THR A 142 24.28 10.44 -23.05
CA THR A 142 25.25 9.52 -23.67
C THR A 142 25.93 8.64 -22.62
N ILE A 143 26.42 9.23 -21.53
CA ILE A 143 27.05 8.50 -20.43
C ILE A 143 26.08 7.51 -19.77
N SER A 144 24.86 7.93 -19.46
CA SER A 144 23.85 7.10 -18.78
C SER A 144 23.47 5.85 -19.56
N LYS A 145 23.49 5.91 -20.91
CA LYS A 145 23.22 4.80 -21.81
C LYS A 145 24.17 3.62 -21.57
N PHE A 146 25.42 3.89 -21.22
CA PHE A 146 26.47 2.87 -21.07
C PHE A 146 26.83 2.60 -19.60
N MET A 147 26.76 3.60 -18.72
CA MET A 147 27.11 3.45 -17.29
C MET A 147 26.29 2.40 -16.56
N THR A 148 25.02 2.22 -16.93
CA THR A 148 24.14 1.21 -16.34
C THR A 148 24.61 -0.23 -16.59
N VAL A 149 25.45 -0.45 -17.60
CA VAL A 149 25.88 -1.78 -18.03
C VAL A 149 27.36 -2.01 -17.74
N THR A 150 28.24 -1.03 -18.01
CA THR A 150 29.69 -1.24 -18.03
C THR A 150 30.39 -0.90 -16.72
N LYS A 151 29.83 0.05 -15.93
CA LYS A 151 30.47 0.61 -14.72
C LYS A 151 31.92 1.07 -14.96
N ASP A 152 32.19 1.59 -16.15
CA ASP A 152 33.54 1.99 -16.56
C ASP A 152 34.03 3.21 -15.74
N PRO A 153 35.25 3.18 -15.16
CA PRO A 153 35.78 4.29 -14.36
C PRO A 153 35.93 5.60 -15.13
N ASP A 154 36.22 5.57 -16.43
CA ASP A 154 36.42 6.77 -17.24
C ASP A 154 35.10 7.48 -17.48
N LEU A 155 34.04 6.71 -17.81
CA LEU A 155 32.69 7.24 -17.86
C LEU A 155 32.22 7.76 -16.51
N GLY A 156 32.60 7.13 -15.39
CA GLY A 156 32.32 7.63 -14.05
C GLY A 156 32.91 9.01 -13.80
N ARG A 157 34.17 9.24 -14.18
CA ARG A 157 34.82 10.56 -14.07
C ARG A 157 34.13 11.60 -14.96
N LEU A 158 33.78 11.23 -16.19
CA LEU A 158 33.05 12.11 -17.11
C LEU A 158 31.62 12.41 -16.61
N GLN A 159 30.95 11.45 -16.00
CA GLN A 159 29.64 11.64 -15.38
C GLN A 159 29.69 12.66 -14.26
N HIS A 160 30.69 12.55 -13.38
CA HIS A 160 30.90 13.51 -12.31
C HIS A 160 31.12 14.91 -12.88
N ARG A 161 32.04 15.05 -13.83
CA ARG A 161 32.30 16.34 -14.51
C ARG A 161 31.06 16.93 -15.18
N ALA A 162 30.30 16.10 -15.91
CA ALA A 162 29.05 16.51 -16.56
C ALA A 162 28.04 16.99 -15.53
N SER A 163 27.91 16.28 -14.40
CA SER A 163 26.98 16.63 -13.33
C SER A 163 27.32 17.98 -12.70
N VAL A 164 28.60 18.25 -12.44
CA VAL A 164 29.06 19.54 -11.90
C VAL A 164 28.74 20.68 -12.87
N GLN A 165 28.97 20.50 -14.18
CA GLN A 165 28.60 21.50 -15.19
C GLN A 165 27.08 21.74 -15.25
N VAL A 166 26.26 20.69 -15.21
CA VAL A 166 24.80 20.83 -15.17
C VAL A 166 24.36 21.59 -13.92
N MET A 167 24.94 21.30 -12.76
CA MET A 167 24.64 22.02 -11.52
C MET A 167 24.97 23.52 -11.63
N ARG A 168 26.09 23.87 -12.27
CA ARG A 168 26.43 25.29 -12.55
C ARG A 168 25.39 25.94 -13.46
N LEU A 169 25.02 25.27 -14.56
CA LEU A 169 24.01 25.77 -15.48
C LEU A 169 22.65 25.95 -14.80
N ASP A 170 22.25 25.02 -13.93
CA ASP A 170 20.99 25.11 -13.18
C ASP A 170 21.00 26.35 -12.26
N LEU A 171 22.12 26.65 -11.58
CA LEU A 171 22.26 27.87 -10.78
C LEU A 171 22.24 29.14 -11.64
N GLU A 172 22.98 29.15 -12.75
CA GLU A 172 23.07 30.31 -13.64
C GLU A 172 21.71 30.64 -14.29
N GLN A 173 20.93 29.61 -14.65
CA GLN A 173 19.65 29.78 -15.33
C GLN A 173 18.49 30.06 -14.36
N ASN A 174 18.45 29.40 -13.21
CA ASN A 174 17.28 29.46 -12.33
C ASN A 174 17.58 29.14 -10.86
N GLU A 175 18.60 29.76 -10.25
CA GLU A 175 18.90 29.55 -8.82
C GLU A 175 17.66 29.72 -7.92
N ALA A 176 16.88 30.78 -8.12
CA ALA A 176 15.73 31.12 -7.27
C ALA A 176 14.54 30.14 -7.41
N GLY A 177 14.44 29.40 -8.52
CA GLY A 177 13.38 28.42 -8.73
C GLY A 177 13.74 27.00 -8.32
N LEU A 178 14.96 26.76 -7.85
CA LEU A 178 15.39 25.45 -7.37
C LEU A 178 14.90 25.19 -5.94
N PRO A 179 14.47 23.95 -5.62
CA PRO A 179 14.08 23.62 -4.27
C PRO A 179 15.29 23.67 -3.32
N PRO A 180 15.11 24.02 -2.04
CA PRO A 180 16.21 24.15 -1.07
C PRO A 180 17.09 22.90 -0.97
N GLU A 181 16.51 21.70 -1.02
CA GLU A 181 17.26 20.43 -1.02
C GLU A 181 18.21 20.29 -2.21
N ARG A 182 17.77 20.73 -3.40
CA ARG A 182 18.60 20.71 -4.60
C ARG A 182 19.72 21.74 -4.50
N LEU A 183 19.42 22.94 -3.99
CA LEU A 183 20.43 23.98 -3.75
C LEU A 183 21.50 23.51 -2.77
N LYS A 184 21.11 22.86 -1.65
CA LYS A 184 22.03 22.27 -0.68
C LYS A 184 22.98 21.26 -1.32
N ALA A 185 22.45 20.34 -2.13
CA ALA A 185 23.24 19.34 -2.84
C ALA A 185 24.22 19.98 -3.85
N ILE A 186 23.77 21.02 -4.57
CA ILE A 186 24.63 21.74 -5.52
C ILE A 186 25.77 22.46 -4.77
N TYR A 187 25.46 23.27 -3.77
CA TYR A 187 26.48 24.06 -3.06
C TYR A 187 27.50 23.17 -2.35
N SER A 188 27.06 22.10 -1.70
CA SER A 188 27.97 21.13 -1.07
C SER A 188 28.94 20.49 -2.07
N THR A 189 28.45 20.17 -3.28
CA THR A 189 29.30 19.64 -4.37
C THR A 189 30.29 20.69 -4.88
N LEU A 190 29.84 21.91 -5.15
CA LEU A 190 30.70 22.98 -5.68
C LEU A 190 31.79 23.40 -4.69
N ILE A 191 31.54 23.34 -3.37
CA ILE A 191 32.55 23.61 -2.33
C ILE A 191 33.76 22.66 -2.41
N GLN A 192 33.52 21.41 -2.78
CA GLN A 192 34.54 20.37 -2.91
C GLN A 192 35.34 20.54 -4.20
N GLU A 193 34.64 20.84 -5.30
CA GLU A 193 35.21 20.89 -6.65
C GLU A 193 35.85 22.26 -7.00
N GLU A 194 35.41 23.35 -6.37
CA GLU A 194 35.83 24.72 -6.69
C GLU A 194 36.39 25.47 -5.46
N PRO A 195 37.69 25.30 -5.14
CA PRO A 195 38.29 25.96 -3.99
C PRO A 195 38.25 27.49 -4.06
N GLY A 196 38.25 28.08 -5.27
CA GLY A 196 38.19 29.53 -5.47
C GLY A 196 36.83 30.18 -5.16
N GLY A 197 35.73 29.41 -5.19
CA GLY A 197 34.38 29.89 -4.89
C GLY A 197 33.86 29.46 -3.51
N ARG A 198 34.68 28.76 -2.73
CA ARG A 198 34.26 28.04 -1.52
C ARG A 198 33.55 28.92 -0.51
N GLU A 199 34.08 30.10 -0.19
CA GLU A 199 33.51 31.00 0.81
C GLU A 199 32.11 31.48 0.40
N ARG A 200 31.92 31.83 -0.88
CA ARG A 200 30.61 32.21 -1.43
C ARG A 200 29.59 31.08 -1.30
N TYR A 201 29.97 29.86 -1.66
CA TYR A 201 29.07 28.70 -1.59
C TYR A 201 28.80 28.26 -0.15
N GLN A 202 29.75 28.41 0.78
CA GLN A 202 29.55 28.12 2.19
C GLN A 202 28.50 29.03 2.82
N ALA A 203 28.54 30.34 2.54
CA ALA A 203 27.53 31.27 3.02
C ALA A 203 26.13 30.92 2.49
N LYS A 204 26.03 30.57 1.19
CA LYS A 204 24.76 30.15 0.58
C LYS A 204 24.25 28.81 1.13
N LEU A 205 25.14 27.84 1.33
CA LEU A 205 24.81 26.55 1.92
C LEU A 205 24.20 26.74 3.31
N LYS A 206 24.82 27.57 4.16
CA LYS A 206 24.31 27.86 5.49
C LYS A 206 22.91 28.48 5.45
N ALA A 207 22.67 29.46 4.57
CA ALA A 207 21.35 30.07 4.42
C ALA A 207 20.27 29.04 4.03
N VAL A 208 20.59 28.12 3.13
CA VAL A 208 19.69 27.04 2.72
C VAL A 208 19.46 26.03 3.85
N GLU A 209 20.50 25.71 4.64
CA GLU A 209 20.37 24.83 5.80
C GLU A 209 19.49 25.43 6.90
N ASP A 210 19.66 26.72 7.17
CA ASP A 210 18.82 27.48 8.10
C ASP A 210 17.36 27.47 7.63
N GLU A 211 17.11 27.68 6.33
CA GLU A 211 15.76 27.60 5.74
C GLU A 211 15.14 26.21 5.90
N LEU A 212 15.88 25.15 5.57
CA LEU A 212 15.43 23.78 5.72
C LEU A 212 15.13 23.43 7.18
N GLU A 213 15.93 23.93 8.13
CA GLU A 213 15.67 23.74 9.55
C GLU A 213 14.37 24.43 9.98
N VAL A 214 14.11 25.65 9.50
CA VAL A 214 12.84 26.34 9.75
C VAL A 214 11.67 25.54 9.17
N GLN A 215 11.77 25.08 7.91
CA GLN A 215 10.73 24.27 7.28
C GLN A 215 10.47 22.97 8.05
N ARG A 216 11.52 22.27 8.49
CA ARG A 216 11.42 21.06 9.31
C ARG A 216 10.70 21.35 10.62
N LYS A 217 11.07 22.42 11.33
CA LYS A 217 10.40 22.81 12.59
C LYS A 217 8.92 23.13 12.38
N ILE A 218 8.56 23.80 11.28
CA ILE A 218 7.16 24.07 10.93
C ILE A 218 6.41 22.77 10.63
N GLN A 219 7.02 21.86 9.87
CA GLN A 219 6.42 20.56 9.57
C GLN A 219 6.23 19.71 10.83
N GLU A 220 7.24 19.62 11.70
CA GLU A 220 7.15 18.92 12.98
C GLU A 220 6.08 19.52 13.88
N ALA A 221 6.03 20.85 14.02
CA ALA A 221 5.00 21.53 14.80
C ALA A 221 3.60 21.33 14.22
N SER A 222 3.44 21.36 12.90
CA SER A 222 2.15 21.13 12.25
C SER A 222 1.69 19.66 12.37
N ALA A 223 2.61 18.70 12.27
CA ALA A 223 2.34 17.29 12.49
C ALA A 223 1.96 17.01 13.96
N GLN A 224 2.68 17.60 14.92
CA GLN A 224 2.36 17.53 16.35
C GLN A 224 0.97 18.11 16.64
N ARG A 225 0.67 19.29 16.08
CA ARG A 225 -0.64 19.93 16.21
C ARG A 225 -1.76 19.05 15.62
N ALA A 226 -1.57 18.48 14.43
CA ALA A 226 -2.54 17.61 13.80
C ALA A 226 -2.77 16.32 14.61
N ALA A 227 -1.71 15.73 15.16
CA ALA A 227 -1.81 14.56 16.03
C ALA A 227 -2.57 14.87 17.33
N MET A 228 -2.31 16.03 17.93
CA MET A 228 -3.01 16.50 19.13
C MET A 228 -4.49 16.76 18.85
N GLU A 229 -4.81 17.41 17.73
CA GLU A 229 -6.20 17.65 17.32
C GLU A 229 -6.96 16.34 17.05
N ALA A 230 -6.30 15.35 16.46
CA ALA A 230 -6.90 14.03 16.23
C ALA A 230 -7.27 13.34 17.56
N LYS A 231 -6.43 13.43 18.58
CA LYS A 231 -6.73 12.90 19.93
C LYS A 231 -7.87 13.66 20.61
N LEU A 232 -7.91 14.98 20.44
CA LEU A 232 -8.90 15.84 21.07
C LEU A 232 -10.35 15.53 20.64
N LYS A 233 -10.58 15.12 19.38
CA LYS A 233 -11.93 14.80 18.86
C LYS A 233 -12.67 13.74 19.69
N GLY A 234 -11.95 12.81 20.32
CA GLY A 234 -12.55 11.77 21.17
C GLY A 234 -12.89 12.22 22.59
N GLN A 235 -12.41 13.39 23.01
CA GLN A 235 -12.51 13.88 24.39
C GLN A 235 -13.78 14.71 24.64
N PHE A 236 -14.44 15.14 23.56
CA PHE A 236 -15.70 15.86 23.65
C PHE A 236 -16.92 14.92 23.71
N SER A 237 -17.97 15.40 24.36
CA SER A 237 -19.31 14.81 24.31
C SER A 237 -19.92 15.00 22.92
N GLY A 238 -20.47 13.94 22.35
CA GLY A 238 -21.17 14.02 21.06
C GLY A 238 -22.57 14.64 21.14
N TYR A 239 -23.08 14.91 22.34
CA TYR A 239 -24.43 15.43 22.56
C TYR A 239 -24.47 16.96 22.67
N ASP A 240 -23.61 17.53 23.52
CA ASP A 240 -23.55 18.96 23.83
C ASP A 240 -22.20 19.60 23.52
N GLY A 241 -21.18 18.81 23.13
CA GLY A 241 -19.84 19.33 22.84
C GLY A 241 -19.03 19.71 24.09
N SER A 242 -19.44 19.27 25.28
CA SER A 242 -18.66 19.47 26.51
C SER A 242 -17.35 18.69 26.47
N HIS A 243 -16.27 19.24 27.03
CA HIS A 243 -15.03 18.47 27.22
C HIS A 243 -15.13 17.67 28.52
N ARG A 244 -15.20 16.33 28.45
CA ARG A 244 -15.63 15.46 29.56
C ARG A 244 -14.84 15.69 30.85
N ASN A 245 -13.51 15.75 30.75
CA ASN A 245 -12.65 15.92 31.92
C ASN A 245 -12.69 17.35 32.50
N VAL A 246 -12.94 18.35 31.65
CA VAL A 246 -13.06 19.75 32.09
C VAL A 246 -14.42 19.95 32.76
N GLU A 247 -15.48 19.39 32.20
CA GLU A 247 -16.80 19.36 32.81
C GLU A 247 -16.77 18.71 34.20
N ALA A 248 -16.12 17.56 34.33
CA ALA A 248 -15.94 16.90 35.63
C ALA A 248 -15.19 17.79 36.64
N ALA A 249 -14.13 18.48 36.19
CA ALA A 249 -13.37 19.41 37.01
C ALA A 249 -14.19 20.65 37.42
N ILE A 250 -15.03 21.19 36.54
CA ILE A 250 -15.94 22.30 36.86
C ILE A 250 -16.97 21.84 37.90
N LYS A 251 -17.65 20.72 37.64
CA LYS A 251 -18.65 20.14 38.56
C LYS A 251 -18.09 19.91 39.96
N ALA A 252 -16.85 19.43 40.07
CA ALA A 252 -16.18 19.23 41.35
C ALA A 252 -15.93 20.52 42.16
N ARG A 253 -15.90 21.69 41.50
CA ARG A 253 -15.72 23.01 42.13
C ARG A 253 -17.04 23.71 42.44
N LEU A 254 -18.17 23.23 41.90
CA LEU A 254 -19.48 23.80 42.15
C LEU A 254 -20.04 23.31 43.49
N LYS A 255 -20.78 24.21 44.17
CA LYS A 255 -21.50 23.87 45.40
C LYS A 255 -22.60 22.83 45.17
N ASP A 256 -23.29 22.93 44.03
CA ASP A 256 -24.29 21.98 43.57
C ASP A 256 -23.89 21.47 42.17
N PRO A 257 -23.16 20.34 42.09
CA PRO A 257 -22.73 19.76 40.81
C PRO A 257 -23.88 19.36 39.88
N SER A 258 -25.07 19.08 40.43
CA SER A 258 -26.25 18.68 39.66
C SER A 258 -26.89 19.85 38.90
N SER A 259 -26.61 21.08 39.32
CA SER A 259 -27.11 22.30 38.69
C SER A 259 -26.32 22.75 37.45
N TYR A 260 -25.26 22.04 37.08
CA TYR A 260 -24.41 22.38 35.94
C TYR A 260 -25.15 22.15 34.61
N GLU A 261 -25.21 23.19 33.79
CA GLU A 261 -25.70 23.14 32.42
C GLU A 261 -24.61 23.66 31.48
N HIS A 262 -24.18 22.84 30.53
CA HIS A 262 -23.23 23.25 29.50
C HIS A 262 -23.89 24.23 28.51
N VAL A 263 -23.14 25.24 28.07
CA VAL A 263 -23.61 26.22 27.07
C VAL A 263 -22.72 26.19 25.82
N GLU A 264 -21.41 26.29 25.96
CA GLU A 264 -20.48 26.36 24.83
C GLU A 264 -19.10 25.83 25.24
N THR A 265 -18.42 25.15 24.32
CA THR A 265 -16.98 24.89 24.42
C THR A 265 -16.25 25.44 23.21
N ARG A 266 -15.16 26.17 23.44
CA ARG A 266 -14.19 26.59 22.41
C ARG A 266 -12.80 26.11 22.80
N TYR A 267 -11.92 25.85 21.85
CA TYR A 267 -10.56 25.40 22.16
C TYR A 267 -9.51 25.97 21.23
N VAL A 268 -8.27 26.05 21.74
CA VAL A 268 -7.07 26.43 20.98
C VAL A 268 -6.01 25.36 21.21
N VAL A 269 -5.51 24.77 20.13
CA VAL A 269 -4.41 23.81 20.18
C VAL A 269 -3.09 24.58 20.13
N ASN A 270 -2.31 24.51 21.21
CA ASN A 270 -0.96 25.04 21.29
C ASN A 270 0.06 23.93 20.97
N THR A 271 1.35 24.25 21.01
CA THR A 271 2.43 23.29 20.69
C THR A 271 2.38 22.05 21.58
N ASN A 272 2.17 22.21 22.90
CA ASN A 272 2.24 21.12 23.88
C ASN A 272 0.98 20.96 24.74
N SER A 273 -0.06 21.77 24.51
CA SER A 273 -1.26 21.76 25.34
C SER A 273 -2.47 22.30 24.59
N ILE A 274 -3.65 22.04 25.13
CA ILE A 274 -4.92 22.51 24.56
C ILE A 274 -5.57 23.41 25.59
N THR A 275 -5.88 24.64 25.20
CA THR A 275 -6.65 25.56 26.04
C THR A 275 -8.12 25.39 25.70
N VAL A 276 -8.93 24.99 26.69
CA VAL A 276 -10.37 24.78 26.57
C VAL A 276 -11.09 25.90 27.33
N TYR A 277 -11.98 26.58 26.63
CA TYR A 277 -12.86 27.62 27.14
C TYR A 277 -14.26 27.03 27.26
N THR A 278 -14.82 26.98 28.46
CA THR A 278 -16.15 26.44 28.69
C THR A 278 -17.04 27.51 29.30
N THR A 279 -18.18 27.77 28.66
CA THR A 279 -19.28 28.56 29.21
C THR A 279 -20.35 27.61 29.72
N TYR A 280 -20.84 27.85 30.93
CA TYR A 280 -21.85 27.01 31.58
C TYR A 280 -22.83 27.86 32.38
N ARG A 281 -23.89 27.25 32.90
CA ARG A 281 -24.76 27.82 33.92
C ARG A 281 -24.75 26.91 35.14
N ALA A 282 -24.81 27.50 36.32
CA ALA A 282 -24.88 26.76 37.57
C ALA A 282 -25.63 27.54 38.64
N ARG A 283 -26.12 26.84 39.66
CA ARG A 283 -26.85 27.43 40.78
C ARG A 283 -25.88 28.06 41.77
N ASN A 284 -26.10 29.33 42.10
CA ASN A 284 -25.32 30.04 43.12
C ASN A 284 -25.86 29.79 44.55
N SER A 285 -25.21 30.37 45.55
CA SER A 285 -25.64 30.25 46.96
C SER A 285 -27.03 30.81 47.27
N PHE A 286 -27.61 31.62 46.37
CA PHE A 286 -28.97 32.17 46.47
C PHE A 286 -29.99 31.36 45.66
N ASN A 287 -29.63 30.14 45.24
CA ASN A 287 -30.50 29.22 44.51
C ASN A 287 -30.91 29.72 43.11
N ALA A 288 -30.24 30.74 42.57
CA ALA A 288 -30.46 31.27 41.23
C ALA A 288 -29.47 30.67 40.22
N LEU A 289 -29.94 30.39 38.99
CA LEU A 289 -29.12 29.89 37.90
C LEU A 289 -28.38 31.05 37.23
N VAL A 290 -27.05 31.06 37.27
CA VAL A 290 -26.20 32.14 36.74
C VAL A 290 -25.19 31.60 35.72
N PRO A 291 -24.81 32.39 34.70
CA PRO A 291 -23.75 32.00 33.78
C PRO A 291 -22.39 32.04 34.47
N GLY A 292 -21.55 31.06 34.16
CA GLY A 292 -20.16 30.96 34.56
C GLY A 292 -19.27 30.64 33.35
N SER A 293 -17.98 30.92 33.49
CA SER A 293 -16.96 30.52 32.53
C SER A 293 -15.82 29.84 33.26
N ALA A 294 -15.16 28.92 32.57
CA ALA A 294 -13.95 28.27 33.03
C ALA A 294 -12.94 28.19 31.88
N ILE A 295 -11.67 28.41 32.21
CA ILE A 295 -10.56 28.26 31.26
C ILE A 295 -9.68 27.14 31.80
N ALA A 296 -9.61 26.03 31.06
CA ALA A 296 -8.79 24.89 31.41
C ALA A 296 -7.63 24.72 30.41
N THR A 297 -6.48 24.30 30.91
CA THR A 297 -5.38 23.79 30.07
C THR A 297 -5.34 22.29 30.25
N VAL A 298 -5.41 21.56 29.14
CA VAL A 298 -5.39 20.09 29.11
C VAL A 298 -4.21 19.58 28.29
N ASP A 299 -3.72 18.39 28.61
CA ASP A 299 -2.71 17.70 27.81
C ASP A 299 -3.34 16.97 26.60
N ALA A 300 -2.49 16.29 25.81
CA ALA A 300 -2.92 15.57 24.61
C ALA A 300 -3.89 14.42 24.90
N ASP A 301 -3.90 13.87 26.12
CA ASP A 301 -4.75 12.75 26.52
C ASP A 301 -6.02 13.24 27.25
N GLY A 302 -6.17 14.55 27.41
CA GLY A 302 -7.33 15.22 27.98
C GLY A 302 -7.26 15.41 29.48
N ASN A 303 -6.11 15.18 30.12
CA ASN A 303 -5.94 15.43 31.55
C ASN A 303 -5.89 16.93 31.81
N VAL A 304 -6.61 17.38 32.84
CA VAL A 304 -6.67 18.81 33.21
C VAL A 304 -5.41 19.18 34.00
N LEU A 305 -4.55 20.00 33.41
CA LEU A 305 -3.32 20.50 34.02
C LEU A 305 -3.59 21.71 34.91
N SER A 306 -4.47 22.59 34.47
CA SER A 306 -4.92 23.76 35.24
C SER A 306 -6.33 24.15 34.83
N ILE A 307 -7.08 24.75 35.76
CA ILE A 307 -8.41 25.31 35.49
C ILE A 307 -8.62 26.54 36.35
N ASN A 308 -9.07 27.63 35.72
CA ASN A 308 -9.35 28.94 36.31
C ASN A 308 -10.80 29.32 36.07
#